data_AF-A0A7C9CYK0-F1
#
_entry.id   AF-A0A7C9CYK0-F1
#
_cell.length_a   1.000
_cell.length_b   1.000
_cell.length_c   1.000
_cell.angle_alpha   90.00
_cell.angle_beta   90.00
_cell.angle_gamma   90.00
#
_symmetry.space_group_name_H-M   'P 1'
#
loop_
_entity.id
_entity.type
_entity.pdbx_description
1 polymer ?
#
loop_
_entity_poly.entity_id
_entity_poly.type
_entity_poly.pdbx_seq_one_letter_code
_entity_poly.pdbx_strand_id
1 'polypeptide(L)'
;FYLLRDEPDVHFTFGSIQRGGVSNATQGMHSSKYCLNIAGDTPSSNRLFDAIASHCVPVIISDQIELPFEDIIDYSEFCIFVRNSDAVKEKFLINLIRGIGKEEWTRMWRKIQEVEKFFEFRYPSRDDDAVQLIWKSILKKVPAIKLKLHRSKRYSRTLDARVKKERSSLVVPPNFW
;
A
#
# COMPACT_ATOMS: atom_id res chain seq x y z
N PHE A 1 9.63 17.40 2.65
CA PHE A 1 8.40 18.11 3.05
C PHE A 1 8.61 19.60 3.35
N TYR A 2 9.73 20.04 3.95
CA TYR A 2 10.02 21.47 4.16
C TYR A 2 9.98 22.32 2.88
N LEU A 3 10.28 21.71 1.73
CA LEU A 3 10.18 22.33 0.39
C LEU A 3 8.79 22.92 0.07
N LEU A 4 7.73 22.52 0.78
CA LEU A 4 6.35 22.95 0.54
C LEU A 4 5.82 23.88 1.62
N ARG A 5 6.60 24.17 2.67
CA ARG A 5 6.11 24.87 3.87
C ARG A 5 5.60 26.28 3.56
N ASP A 6 6.35 27.01 2.74
CA ASP A 6 6.10 28.44 2.48
C ASP A 6 5.36 28.66 1.15
N GLU A 7 4.83 27.59 0.56
CA GLU A 7 4.07 27.67 -0.68
C GLU A 7 2.62 28.11 -0.42
N PRO A 8 2.06 29.03 -1.22
CA PRO A 8 0.67 29.44 -1.05
C PRO A 8 -0.28 28.27 -1.26
N ASP A 9 -1.38 28.28 -0.50
CA ASP A 9 -2.42 27.25 -0.50
C ASP A 9 -1.96 25.84 -0.04
N VAL A 10 -0.78 25.75 0.58
CA VAL A 10 -0.31 24.51 1.23
C VAL A 10 -0.63 24.55 2.72
N HIS A 11 -1.43 23.59 3.19
CA HIS A 11 -1.64 23.37 4.60
C HIS A 11 -0.53 22.47 5.18
N PHE A 12 0.46 23.07 5.84
CA PHE A 12 1.54 22.36 6.50
C PHE A 12 1.43 22.48 8.03
N THR A 13 1.21 21.36 8.71
CA THR A 13 1.16 21.30 10.17
C THR A 13 1.95 20.11 10.70
N PHE A 14 2.50 20.25 11.90
CA PHE A 14 3.12 19.12 12.61
C PHE A 14 2.04 18.32 13.34
N GLY A 15 2.08 16.99 13.20
CA GLY A 15 1.15 16.10 13.88
C GLY A 15 1.31 16.16 15.40
N SER A 16 0.19 16.07 16.11
CA SER A 16 0.14 15.92 17.58
C SER A 16 -0.87 14.83 17.92
N ILE A 17 -0.49 13.89 18.79
CA ILE A 17 -1.43 12.89 19.33
C ILE A 17 -2.30 13.50 20.44
N GLN A 18 -1.82 14.56 21.08
CA GLN A 18 -2.53 15.27 22.16
C GLN A 18 -3.47 16.35 21.60
N ARG A 19 -4.46 16.73 22.42
CA ARG A 19 -5.38 17.89 22.19
C ARG A 19 -6.13 17.88 20.86
N GLY A 20 -6.62 16.71 20.43
CA GLY A 20 -7.46 16.60 19.23
C GLY A 20 -6.70 16.71 17.90
N GLY A 21 -5.38 16.51 17.89
CA GLY A 21 -4.60 16.60 16.65
C GLY A 21 -5.01 15.58 15.58
N VAL A 22 -5.57 14.43 15.94
CA VAL A 22 -6.21 13.50 14.99
C VAL A 22 -7.41 14.16 14.30
N SER A 23 -8.33 14.74 15.07
CA SER A 23 -9.50 15.45 14.54
C SER A 23 -9.09 16.62 13.63
N ASN A 24 -8.10 17.41 14.06
CA ASN A 24 -7.59 18.52 13.27
C ASN A 24 -6.94 18.06 11.96
N ALA A 25 -6.18 16.95 11.99
CA ALA A 25 -5.60 16.36 10.79
C ALA A 25 -6.70 15.88 9.83
N THR A 26 -7.69 15.14 10.34
CA THR A 26 -8.85 14.69 9.55
C THR A 26 -9.61 15.86 8.92
N GLN A 27 -9.88 16.93 9.69
CA GLN A 27 -10.53 18.13 9.17
C GLN A 27 -9.69 18.84 8.10
N GLY A 28 -8.37 18.90 8.31
CA GLY A 28 -7.43 19.45 7.32
C GLY A 28 -7.42 18.64 6.03
N MET A 29 -7.42 17.31 6.13
CA MET A 29 -7.49 16.41 4.97
C MET A 29 -8.81 16.54 4.21
N HIS A 30 -9.94 16.59 4.92
CA HIS A 30 -11.27 16.73 4.31
C HIS A 30 -11.48 18.11 3.63
N SER A 31 -10.77 19.15 4.08
CA SER A 31 -10.80 20.47 3.45
C SER A 31 -9.76 20.63 2.34
N SER A 32 -8.88 19.65 2.14
CA SER A 32 -7.81 19.67 1.14
C SER A 32 -8.22 18.96 -0.15
N LYS A 33 -7.76 19.49 -1.29
CA LYS A 33 -7.96 18.84 -2.60
C LYS A 33 -7.05 17.65 -2.82
N TYR A 34 -5.84 17.73 -2.29
CA TYR A 34 -4.76 16.78 -2.51
C TYR A 34 -4.06 16.45 -1.19
N CYS A 35 -3.75 15.18 -0.99
CA CYS A 35 -3.09 14.69 0.21
C CYS A 35 -1.79 13.98 -0.16
N LEU A 36 -0.66 14.51 0.33
CA LEU A 36 0.64 13.90 0.08
C LEU A 36 0.78 12.56 0.79
N ASN A 37 1.12 11.54 0.02
CA ASN A 37 1.39 10.20 0.49
C ASN A 37 2.83 9.81 0.14
N ILE A 38 3.76 10.18 1.01
CA ILE A 38 5.19 9.87 0.83
C ILE A 38 5.45 8.48 1.40
N ALA A 39 5.91 7.52 0.59
CA ALA A 39 6.23 6.20 1.12
C ALA A 39 7.32 6.27 2.19
N GLY A 40 7.17 5.47 3.25
CA GLY A 40 8.21 5.22 4.25
C GLY A 40 8.74 3.80 4.11
N ASP A 41 9.57 3.37 5.05
CA ASP A 41 10.23 2.05 5.02
C ASP A 41 9.24 0.88 5.20
N THR A 42 8.08 1.14 5.80
CA THR A 42 7.04 0.14 6.05
C THR A 42 5.70 0.57 5.45
N PRO A 43 4.92 -0.35 4.84
CA PRO A 43 3.59 -0.06 4.31
C PRO A 43 2.51 0.03 5.41
N SER A 44 2.90 0.15 6.68
CA SER A 44 1.98 0.16 7.85
C SER A 44 1.27 1.49 8.10
N SER A 45 1.57 2.52 7.31
CA SER A 45 1.02 3.85 7.50
C SER A 45 -0.40 3.96 6.94
N ASN A 46 -1.30 4.56 7.73
CA ASN A 46 -2.69 4.78 7.32
C ASN A 46 -2.90 5.93 6.33
N ARG A 47 -1.86 6.72 6.01
CA ARG A 47 -1.96 7.90 5.13
C ARG A 47 -2.76 7.72 3.84
N LEU A 48 -2.68 6.55 3.19
CA LEU A 48 -3.48 6.26 2.00
C LEU A 48 -4.96 6.13 2.33
N PHE A 49 -5.26 5.32 3.34
CA PHE A 49 -6.61 5.07 3.84
C PHE A 49 -7.26 6.36 4.36
N ASP A 50 -6.52 7.17 5.12
CA ASP A 50 -6.99 8.45 5.64
C ASP A 50 -7.32 9.44 4.51
N ALA A 51 -6.51 9.46 3.44
CA ALA A 51 -6.75 10.30 2.27
C ALA A 51 -8.00 9.87 1.50
N ILE A 52 -8.17 8.57 1.28
CA ILE A 52 -9.36 8.00 0.64
C ILE A 52 -10.62 8.29 1.47
N ALA A 53 -10.58 8.02 2.77
CA ALA A 53 -11.72 8.26 3.68
C ALA A 53 -12.06 9.76 3.83
N SER A 54 -11.11 10.65 3.59
CA SER A 54 -11.32 12.11 3.60
C SER A 54 -11.68 12.68 2.21
N HIS A 55 -11.88 11.81 1.20
CA HIS A 55 -12.08 12.17 -0.21
C HIS A 55 -11.02 13.14 -0.77
N CYS A 56 -9.80 13.04 -0.27
CA CYS A 56 -8.67 13.87 -0.63
C CYS A 56 -7.79 13.14 -1.65
N VAL A 57 -7.60 13.71 -2.84
CA VAL A 57 -6.90 13.03 -3.95
C VAL A 57 -5.47 12.67 -3.53
N PRO A 58 -5.09 11.38 -3.46
CA PRO A 58 -3.76 10.99 -3.00
C PRO A 58 -2.69 11.37 -4.03
N VAL A 59 -1.63 12.03 -3.55
CA VAL A 59 -0.41 12.28 -4.33
C VAL A 59 0.68 11.37 -3.78
N ILE A 60 0.87 10.25 -4.45
CA ILE A 60 1.74 9.16 -4.03
C ILE A 60 3.16 9.44 -4.52
N ILE A 61 4.09 9.61 -3.58
CA ILE A 61 5.51 9.81 -3.84
C ILE A 61 6.24 8.54 -3.45
N SER A 62 6.54 7.71 -4.44
CA SER A 62 7.28 6.46 -4.29
C SER A 62 7.60 5.83 -5.65
N ASP A 63 8.72 5.13 -5.74
CA ASP A 63 9.09 4.32 -6.91
C ASP A 63 8.72 2.82 -6.73
N GLN A 64 8.41 2.39 -5.51
CA GLN A 64 8.27 0.96 -5.14
C GLN A 64 7.12 0.69 -4.16
N ILE A 65 6.15 1.61 -4.05
CA ILE A 65 5.02 1.40 -3.14
C ILE A 65 4.18 0.22 -3.64
N GLU A 66 3.82 -0.68 -2.73
CA GLU A 66 2.81 -1.69 -2.97
C GLU A 66 1.45 -1.16 -2.49
N LEU A 67 0.44 -1.23 -3.37
CA LEU A 67 -0.90 -0.74 -3.06
C LEU A 67 -1.86 -1.90 -2.75
N PRO A 68 -2.79 -1.72 -1.80
CA PRO A 68 -3.76 -2.75 -1.49
C PRO A 68 -4.71 -2.97 -2.67
N PHE A 69 -4.92 -4.23 -3.03
CA PHE A 69 -5.85 -4.65 -4.09
C PHE A 69 -5.59 -4.02 -5.46
N GLU A 70 -4.33 -3.74 -5.78
CA GLU A 70 -3.91 -3.11 -7.05
C GLU A 70 -4.30 -3.93 -8.30
N ASP A 71 -4.55 -5.24 -8.15
CA ASP A 71 -5.06 -6.12 -9.19
C ASP A 71 -6.58 -6.05 -9.39
N ILE A 72 -7.27 -5.21 -8.61
CA ILE A 72 -8.72 -4.99 -8.63
C ILE A 72 -9.04 -3.50 -8.77
N ILE A 73 -8.24 -2.64 -8.14
CA ILE A 73 -8.42 -1.19 -8.08
C ILE A 73 -7.35 -0.53 -8.95
N ASP A 74 -7.78 0.20 -9.97
CA ASP A 74 -6.87 1.02 -10.77
C ASP A 74 -6.66 2.38 -10.08
N TYR A 75 -5.55 2.51 -9.36
CA TYR A 75 -5.18 3.74 -8.67
C TYR A 75 -4.84 4.88 -9.63
N SER A 76 -4.51 4.61 -10.90
CA SER A 76 -4.24 5.68 -11.87
C SER A 76 -5.48 6.51 -12.19
N GLU A 77 -6.67 5.97 -11.93
CA GLU A 77 -7.92 6.69 -12.12
C GLU A 77 -8.17 7.78 -11.08
N PHE A 78 -7.52 7.71 -9.90
CA PHE A 78 -7.79 8.62 -8.77
C PHE A 78 -6.59 9.03 -7.91
N CYS A 79 -5.38 8.57 -8.22
CA CYS A 79 -4.14 8.97 -7.56
C CYS A 79 -3.17 9.58 -8.56
N ILE A 80 -2.34 10.49 -8.06
CA ILE A 80 -1.23 11.08 -8.80
C ILE A 80 0.05 10.41 -8.33
N PHE A 81 0.79 9.77 -9.24
CA PHE A 81 2.06 9.13 -8.94
C PHE A 81 3.24 10.03 -9.31
N VAL A 82 4.16 10.17 -8.37
CA VAL A 82 5.37 10.98 -8.53
C VAL A 82 6.58 10.16 -8.10
N ARG A 83 7.59 10.09 -8.97
CA ARG A 83 8.87 9.46 -8.63
C ARG A 83 9.59 10.25 -7.55
N ASN A 84 10.36 9.56 -6.71
CA ASN A 84 11.11 10.21 -5.64
C ASN A 84 12.10 11.26 -6.19
N SER A 85 12.77 10.93 -7.30
CA SER A 85 13.71 11.83 -7.98
C SER A 85 13.07 13.10 -8.53
N ASP A 86 11.78 13.04 -8.88
CA ASP A 86 11.04 14.18 -9.40
C ASP A 86 10.46 15.03 -8.25
N ALA A 87 10.00 14.39 -7.17
CA ALA A 87 9.44 15.06 -6.00
C ALA A 87 10.43 15.99 -5.25
N VAL A 88 11.73 15.72 -5.34
CA VAL A 88 12.78 16.55 -4.72
C VAL A 88 13.16 17.78 -5.55
N LYS A 89 12.75 17.84 -6.82
CA LYS A 89 13.04 18.99 -7.68
C LYS A 89 12.23 20.20 -7.22
N GLU A 90 12.87 21.36 -7.21
CA GLU A 90 12.25 22.60 -6.78
C GLU A 90 10.97 22.88 -7.60
N LYS A 91 9.87 23.20 -6.90
CA LYS A 91 8.55 23.53 -7.47
C LYS A 91 7.90 22.46 -8.35
N PHE A 92 8.53 21.31 -8.58
CA PHE A 92 8.00 20.27 -9.47
C PHE A 92 6.61 19.80 -9.01
N LEU A 93 6.50 19.39 -7.74
CA LEU A 93 5.26 18.86 -7.18
C LEU A 93 4.12 19.89 -7.22
N ILE A 94 4.44 21.13 -6.88
CA ILE A 94 3.48 22.23 -6.88
C ILE A 94 3.01 22.54 -8.30
N ASN A 95 3.93 22.64 -9.26
CA ASN A 95 3.59 22.88 -10.66
C ASN A 95 2.74 21.75 -11.23
N LEU A 96 3.05 20.50 -10.88
CA LEU A 96 2.27 19.34 -11.28
C LEU A 96 0.84 19.43 -10.75
N ILE A 97 0.67 19.62 -9.44
CA ILE A 97 -0.65 19.63 -8.78
C ILE A 97 -1.48 20.84 -9.23
N ARG A 98 -0.87 22.03 -9.34
CA ARG A 98 -1.54 23.26 -9.81
C ARG A 98 -1.87 23.20 -11.31
N GLY A 99 -1.14 22.40 -12.09
CA GLY A 99 -1.41 22.17 -13.50
C GLY A 99 -2.62 21.28 -13.77
N ILE A 100 -3.15 20.58 -12.77
CA ILE A 100 -4.32 19.71 -12.93
C ILE A 100 -5.59 20.56 -12.96
N GLY A 101 -6.29 20.48 -14.09
CA GLY A 101 -7.54 21.18 -14.30
C GLY A 101 -8.67 20.69 -13.38
N LYS A 102 -9.68 21.53 -13.19
CA LYS A 102 -10.85 21.23 -12.35
C LYS A 102 -11.58 19.96 -12.78
N GLU A 103 -11.73 19.75 -14.09
CA GLU A 103 -12.43 18.59 -14.65
C GLU A 103 -11.74 17.28 -14.29
N GLU A 104 -10.40 17.24 -14.45
CA GLU A 104 -9.59 16.08 -14.13
C GLU A 104 -9.56 15.80 -12.62
N TRP A 105 -9.43 16.85 -11.80
CA TRP A 105 -9.58 16.69 -10.35
C TRP A 105 -10.95 16.15 -9.97
N THR A 106 -12.03 16.65 -10.60
CA THR A 106 -13.39 16.19 -10.32
C THR A 106 -13.59 14.73 -10.73
N ARG A 107 -12.96 14.29 -11.83
CA ARG A 107 -12.96 12.89 -12.27
C ARG A 107 -12.32 11.99 -11.21
N MET A 108 -11.12 12.34 -10.74
CA MET A 108 -10.43 11.61 -9.67
C MET A 108 -11.26 11.58 -8.38
N TRP A 109 -11.81 12.73 -7.97
CA TRP A 109 -12.62 12.84 -6.76
C TRP A 109 -13.86 11.95 -6.78
N ARG A 110 -14.62 11.92 -7.90
CA ARG A 110 -15.76 11.01 -8.06
C ARG A 110 -15.33 9.54 -7.97
N LYS A 111 -14.19 9.21 -8.57
CA LYS A 111 -13.66 7.86 -8.52
C LYS A 111 -13.31 7.43 -7.10
N ILE A 112 -12.80 8.33 -6.27
CA ILE A 112 -12.56 8.06 -4.83
C ILE A 112 -13.85 7.62 -4.14
N GLN A 113 -14.97 8.29 -4.40
CA GLN A 113 -16.27 7.93 -3.82
C GLN A 113 -16.75 6.53 -4.23
N GLU A 114 -16.43 6.11 -5.46
CA GLU A 114 -16.78 4.76 -5.93
C GLU A 114 -15.95 3.67 -5.26
N VAL A 115 -14.66 3.94 -5.02
CA VAL A 115 -13.72 2.96 -4.48
C VAL A 115 -13.65 2.96 -2.96
N GLU A 116 -14.11 3.99 -2.26
CA GLU A 116 -14.04 4.12 -0.80
C GLU A 116 -14.56 2.86 -0.07
N LYS A 117 -15.68 2.29 -0.54
CA LYS A 117 -16.29 1.07 0.02
C LYS A 117 -15.33 -0.13 0.06
N PHE A 118 -14.35 -0.19 -0.85
CA PHE A 118 -13.33 -1.24 -0.93
C PHE A 118 -12.34 -1.19 0.23
N PHE A 119 -12.29 -0.07 0.96
CA PHE A 119 -11.40 0.16 2.10
C PHE A 119 -12.13 0.10 3.45
N GLU A 120 -13.43 -0.19 3.44
CA GLU A 120 -14.22 -0.30 4.65
C GLU A 120 -14.23 -1.72 5.22
N PHE A 121 -13.85 -1.85 6.49
CA PHE A 121 -13.90 -3.12 7.23
C PHE A 121 -15.22 -3.24 7.98
N ARG A 122 -16.18 -3.98 7.43
CA ARG A 122 -17.54 -4.11 7.98
C ARG A 122 -17.77 -5.48 8.64
N TYR A 123 -18.65 -5.49 9.64
CA TYR A 123 -19.22 -6.72 10.21
C TYR A 123 -20.75 -6.56 10.40
N PRO A 124 -21.60 -7.41 9.79
CA PRO A 124 -21.24 -8.47 8.86
C PRO A 124 -20.64 -7.89 7.57
N SER A 125 -19.78 -8.67 6.92
CA SER A 125 -19.15 -8.27 5.65
C SER A 125 -20.20 -8.13 4.54
N ARG A 126 -19.99 -7.19 3.63
CA ARG A 126 -20.82 -6.92 2.45
C ARG A 126 -20.05 -7.18 1.17
N ASP A 127 -20.78 -7.33 0.07
CA ASP A 127 -20.18 -7.47 -1.25
C ASP A 127 -19.22 -6.32 -1.57
N ASP A 128 -18.04 -6.71 -2.03
CA ASP A 128 -16.92 -5.83 -2.33
C ASP A 128 -16.48 -4.91 -1.18
N ASP A 129 -16.61 -5.30 0.08
CA ASP A 129 -15.91 -4.60 1.15
C ASP A 129 -14.44 -5.04 1.26
N ALA A 130 -13.68 -4.41 2.15
CA ALA A 130 -12.25 -4.74 2.35
C ALA A 130 -12.05 -6.22 2.74
N VAL A 131 -12.99 -6.79 3.52
CA VAL A 131 -12.92 -8.20 3.96
C VAL A 131 -13.07 -9.14 2.76
N GLN A 132 -14.03 -8.88 1.88
CA GLN A 132 -14.22 -9.66 0.65
C GLN A 132 -13.00 -9.52 -0.29
N LEU A 133 -12.44 -8.32 -0.43
CA LEU A 133 -11.26 -8.11 -1.27
C LEU A 133 -10.02 -8.83 -0.74
N ILE A 134 -9.85 -8.91 0.59
CA ILE A 134 -8.81 -9.74 1.21
C ILE A 134 -9.00 -11.21 0.81
N TRP A 135 -10.22 -11.75 0.96
CA TRP A 135 -10.51 -13.14 0.58
C TRP A 135 -10.26 -13.38 -0.91
N LYS A 136 -10.72 -12.48 -1.80
CA LYS A 136 -10.45 -12.56 -3.25
C LYS A 136 -8.94 -12.56 -3.54
N SER A 137 -8.18 -11.69 -2.88
CA SER A 137 -6.73 -11.59 -3.04
C SER A 137 -6.00 -12.85 -2.56
N ILE A 138 -6.43 -13.44 -1.44
CA ILE A 138 -5.89 -14.71 -0.93
C ILE A 138 -6.19 -15.83 -1.93
N LEU A 139 -7.45 -15.94 -2.38
CA LEU A 139 -7.88 -16.98 -3.33
C LEU A 139 -7.05 -16.95 -4.63
N LYS A 140 -6.74 -15.76 -5.16
CA LYS A 140 -5.87 -15.61 -6.35
C LYS A 140 -4.45 -16.16 -6.14
N LYS A 141 -3.92 -16.13 -4.91
CA LYS A 141 -2.57 -16.65 -4.59
C LYS A 141 -2.55 -18.18 -4.39
N VAL A 142 -3.70 -18.81 -4.11
CA VAL A 142 -3.79 -20.25 -3.81
C VAL A 142 -3.21 -21.15 -4.92
N PRO A 143 -3.52 -20.97 -6.22
CA PRO A 143 -2.99 -21.84 -7.27
C PRO A 143 -1.46 -21.84 -7.36
N ALA A 144 -0.83 -20.66 -7.25
CA ALA A 144 0.62 -20.52 -7.29
C ALA A 144 1.29 -21.22 -6.09
N ILE A 145 0.69 -21.09 -4.90
CA ILE A 145 1.16 -21.79 -3.69
C ILE A 145 0.99 -23.31 -3.86
N LYS A 146 -0.17 -23.79 -4.32
CA LYS A 146 -0.42 -25.23 -4.59
C LYS A 146 0.61 -25.78 -5.59
N LEU A 147 0.92 -25.04 -6.65
CA LEU A 147 1.93 -25.44 -7.64
C LEU A 147 3.33 -25.54 -7.01
N LYS A 148 3.75 -24.55 -6.20
CA LYS A 148 5.02 -24.59 -5.46
C LYS A 148 5.09 -25.81 -4.54
N LEU A 149 4.02 -26.09 -3.80
CA LEU A 149 3.91 -27.26 -2.93
C LEU A 149 4.02 -28.57 -3.71
N HIS A 150 3.30 -28.72 -4.84
CA HIS A 150 3.38 -29.91 -5.67
C HIS A 150 4.79 -30.14 -6.24
N ARG A 151 5.46 -29.08 -6.70
CA ARG A 151 6.84 -29.17 -7.20
C ARG A 151 7.82 -29.61 -6.10
N SER A 152 7.69 -29.06 -4.89
CA SER A 152 8.50 -29.45 -3.73
C SER A 152 8.28 -30.93 -3.36
N LYS A 153 7.02 -31.38 -3.32
CA LYS A 153 6.67 -32.78 -3.00
C LYS A 153 7.20 -33.80 -4.02
N ARG A 154 7.37 -33.45 -5.30
CA ARG A 154 7.91 -34.40 -6.31
C ARG A 154 9.30 -34.91 -5.97
N TYR A 155 10.12 -34.08 -5.33
CA TYR A 155 11.50 -34.40 -4.99
C TYR A 155 11.71 -34.69 -3.50
N SER A 156 10.65 -34.74 -2.69
CA SER A 156 10.79 -35.04 -1.26
C SER A 156 11.37 -36.44 -1.02
N ARG A 157 10.97 -37.42 -1.84
CA ARG A 157 11.49 -38.80 -1.74
C ARG A 157 12.97 -38.94 -2.13
N THR A 158 13.46 -38.11 -3.05
CA THR A 158 14.88 -38.15 -3.48
C THR A 158 15.78 -37.34 -2.55
N LEU A 159 15.27 -36.27 -1.94
CA LEU A 159 15.93 -35.56 -0.85
C LEU A 159 16.01 -36.43 0.42
N ASP A 160 14.95 -37.13 0.79
CA ASP A 160 14.96 -38.10 1.90
C ASP A 160 15.97 -39.24 1.67
N ALA A 161 16.15 -39.67 0.42
CA ALA A 161 17.15 -40.67 0.06
C ALA A 161 18.58 -40.13 0.17
N ARG A 162 18.83 -38.87 -0.21
CA ARG A 162 20.13 -38.20 -0.01
C ARG A 162 20.42 -37.96 1.48
N VAL A 163 19.46 -37.48 2.25
CA VAL A 163 19.60 -37.26 3.70
C VAL A 163 19.76 -38.59 4.45
N LYS A 164 19.06 -39.66 4.04
CA LYS A 164 19.31 -41.02 4.55
C LYS A 164 20.71 -41.52 4.18
N LYS A 165 21.18 -41.27 2.95
CA LYS A 165 22.51 -41.68 2.49
C LYS A 165 23.63 -40.90 3.21
N GLU A 166 23.45 -39.61 3.45
CA GLU A 166 24.37 -38.77 4.26
C GLU A 166 24.36 -39.17 5.73
N ARG A 167 23.20 -39.48 6.31
CA ARG A 167 23.10 -40.03 7.68
C ARG A 167 23.73 -41.42 7.80
N SER A 168 23.67 -42.26 6.76
CA SER A 168 24.36 -43.57 6.76
C SER A 168 25.87 -43.49 6.53
N SER A 169 26.38 -42.37 5.97
CA SER A 169 27.82 -42.14 5.79
C SER A 169 28.49 -41.47 7.00
N LEU A 170 27.70 -40.94 7.94
CA LEU A 170 28.21 -40.46 9.22
C LEU A 170 28.44 -41.67 10.14
N VAL A 171 29.61 -42.29 10.00
CA VAL A 171 30.11 -43.28 10.95
C VAL A 171 30.46 -42.54 12.24
N VAL A 172 29.61 -42.68 13.26
CA VAL A 172 29.95 -42.21 14.61
C VAL A 172 31.04 -43.14 15.17
N PRO A 173 32.20 -42.62 15.59
CA PRO A 173 33.25 -43.45 16.19
C PRO A 173 32.72 -44.18 17.43
N PRO A 174 33.17 -45.41 17.73
CA PRO A 174 32.58 -46.25 18.79
C PRO A 174 32.73 -45.71 20.22
N ASN A 175 33.43 -44.58 20.42
CA ASN A 175 33.89 -44.11 21.72
C ASN A 175 33.30 -42.74 22.10
N PHE A 176 32.02 -42.50 21.81
CA PHE A 176 31.32 -41.33 22.31
C PHE A 176 30.20 -41.75 23.27
N TRP A 177 30.62 -42.12 24.47
CA TRP A 177 29.84 -42.05 25.71
C TRP A 177 30.46 -40.95 26.57
#